data_AF-A0A926AJW6-F1
#
_entry.id   AF-A0A926AJW6-F1
#
_cell.length_a   1.000
_cell.length_b   1.000
_cell.length_c   1.000
_cell.angle_alpha   90.00
_cell.angle_beta   90.00
_cell.angle_gamma   90.00
#
_symmetry.space_group_name_H-M   'P 1'
#
loop_
_entity.id
_entity.type
_entity.pdbx_description
1 polymer ?
#
loop_
_entity_poly.entity_id
_entity_poly.type
_entity_poly.pdbx_seq_one_letter_code
_entity_poly.pdbx_strand_id
1 'polypeptide(L)'
;MAAPRPKVQITFHPDEPIESDQSAPPADAITTTIAPGARWILAALALLVLAFIAGAPAINGKFLPQDDTHVRDNTALRSWEGLKPIWLSPQRMEGPYPIAFTAYLLEYKAFGEKPAGYHVVNLILHGLVTLLLWTVLRKLEVPGAWLAAALFAVHPVQIATIAWIAQQKVLLCALFYLSSLLLYFRYCGIN
;
A
#
# COMPACT_ATOMS: atom_id res chain seq x y z
N MET A 1 29.97 39.88 -19.39
CA MET A 1 30.59 40.39 -18.15
C MET A 1 29.47 40.50 -17.12
N ALA A 2 29.32 39.50 -16.23
CA ALA A 2 28.18 39.42 -15.31
C ALA A 2 28.39 40.32 -14.09
N ALA A 3 27.39 41.13 -13.74
CA ALA A 3 27.45 42.03 -12.59
C ALA A 3 27.60 41.26 -11.27
N PRO A 4 28.35 41.78 -10.28
CA PRO A 4 28.50 41.12 -8.99
C PRO A 4 27.18 41.12 -8.23
N ARG A 5 26.81 39.98 -7.63
CA ARG A 5 25.62 39.89 -6.76
C ARG A 5 25.82 40.73 -5.49
N PRO A 6 24.78 41.44 -5.02
CA PRO A 6 24.87 42.22 -3.79
C PRO A 6 25.15 41.29 -2.60
N LYS A 7 26.11 41.69 -1.75
CA LYS A 7 26.37 41.01 -0.48
C LYS A 7 25.24 41.36 0.47
N VAL A 8 24.39 40.39 0.80
CA VAL A 8 23.41 40.53 1.89
C VAL A 8 24.20 40.50 3.20
N GLN A 9 24.26 41.63 3.88
CA GLN A 9 24.90 41.76 5.18
C GLN A 9 23.82 41.56 6.24
N ILE A 10 23.82 40.41 6.90
CA ILE A 10 22.88 40.12 7.99
C ILE A 10 23.45 40.75 9.26
N THR A 11 22.95 41.92 9.63
CA THR A 11 23.15 42.55 10.94
C THR A 11 22.12 42.01 11.92
N PHE A 12 22.57 41.33 12.97
CA PHE A 12 21.73 40.95 14.10
C PHE A 12 21.63 42.14 15.06
N HIS A 13 20.43 42.67 15.26
CA HIS A 13 20.11 43.61 16.34
C HIS A 13 19.48 42.83 17.50
N PRO A 14 20.23 42.57 18.59
CA PRO A 14 19.79 41.73 19.69
C PRO A 14 18.71 42.36 20.59
N ASP A 15 18.41 43.64 20.40
CA ASP A 15 17.53 44.43 21.28
C ASP A 15 16.20 44.85 20.62
N GLU A 16 15.93 44.42 19.38
CA GLU A 16 14.60 44.63 18.79
C GLU A 16 13.61 43.56 19.27
N PRO A 17 12.42 43.95 19.78
CA PRO A 17 11.36 43.01 20.07
C PRO A 17 10.99 42.26 18.80
N ILE A 18 10.90 40.93 18.88
CA ILE A 18 10.40 40.10 17.78
C ILE A 18 8.94 40.51 17.55
N GLU A 19 8.69 41.34 16.53
CA GLU A 19 7.34 41.62 16.06
C GLU A 19 6.74 40.29 15.63
N SER A 20 5.69 39.85 16.34
CA SER A 20 4.96 38.64 15.96
C SER A 20 4.42 38.87 14.56
N ASP A 21 4.90 38.11 13.58
CA ASP A 21 4.39 38.14 12.22
C ASP A 21 2.92 37.72 12.22
N GLN A 22 2.02 38.69 12.29
CA GLN A 22 0.56 38.50 12.26
C GLN A 22 0.04 38.18 10.85
N SER A 23 0.92 38.04 9.85
CA SER A 23 0.53 37.60 8.50
C SER A 23 0.40 36.08 8.36
N ALA A 24 0.77 35.31 9.39
CA ALA A 24 0.54 33.88 9.42
C ALA A 24 -0.97 33.58 9.32
N PRO A 25 -1.43 32.82 8.31
CA PRO A 25 -2.83 32.45 8.22
C PRO A 25 -3.27 31.73 9.51
N PRO A 26 -4.50 31.95 9.99
CA PRO A 26 -4.98 31.33 11.22
C PRO A 26 -4.80 29.81 11.16
N ALA A 27 -4.35 29.21 12.26
CA ALA A 27 -4.08 27.77 12.39
C ALA A 27 -5.28 26.88 11.99
N ASP A 28 -6.47 27.46 11.93
CA ASP A 28 -7.73 26.81 11.59
C ASP A 28 -7.96 26.68 10.07
N ALA A 29 -7.11 27.29 9.23
CA ALA A 29 -7.21 27.20 7.76
C ALA A 29 -6.71 25.85 7.20
N ILE A 30 -6.16 24.98 8.05
CA ILE A 30 -5.61 23.70 7.61
C ILE A 30 -6.63 22.59 7.90
N THR A 31 -7.14 22.00 6.81
CA THR A 31 -7.89 20.73 6.73
C THR A 31 -9.41 20.86 6.63
N THR A 32 -9.90 21.51 5.57
CA THR A 32 -11.19 21.08 5.01
C THR A 32 -10.97 19.75 4.28
N THR A 33 -11.16 18.61 4.95
CA THR A 33 -11.23 17.31 4.27
C THR A 33 -12.52 17.29 3.44
N ILE A 34 -12.44 17.68 2.17
CA ILE A 34 -13.59 17.54 1.27
C ILE A 34 -13.82 16.03 1.09
N ALA A 35 -14.96 15.56 1.60
CA ALA A 35 -15.37 14.18 1.44
C ALA A 35 -15.40 13.81 -0.06
N PRO A 36 -14.96 12.60 -0.45
CA PRO A 36 -14.96 12.20 -1.84
C PRO A 36 -16.38 12.28 -2.41
N GLY A 37 -16.54 12.98 -3.54
CA GLY A 37 -17.84 13.11 -4.20
C GLY A 37 -18.38 11.76 -4.68
N ALA A 38 -19.70 11.64 -4.83
CA ALA A 38 -20.38 10.39 -5.20
C ALA A 38 -19.79 9.68 -6.43
N ARG A 39 -19.34 10.46 -7.44
CA ARG A 39 -18.69 9.91 -8.65
C ARG A 39 -17.40 9.16 -8.33
N TRP A 40 -16.60 9.64 -7.37
CA TRP A 40 -15.38 8.98 -6.94
C TRP A 40 -15.70 7.66 -6.25
N ILE A 41 -16.68 7.66 -5.35
CA ILE A 41 -17.10 6.46 -4.62
C ILE A 41 -17.59 5.39 -5.61
N LEU A 42 -18.44 5.77 -6.56
CA LEU A 42 -18.92 4.85 -7.59
C LEU A 42 -17.77 4.28 -8.45
N ALA A 43 -16.81 5.11 -8.82
CA ALA A 43 -15.64 4.68 -9.58
C ALA A 43 -14.74 3.71 -8.78
N ALA A 44 -14.55 3.96 -7.48
CA ALA A 44 -13.81 3.08 -6.58
C ALA A 44 -14.53 1.73 -6.41
N LEU A 45 -15.84 1.77 -6.16
CA LEU A 45 -16.67 0.57 -6.03
C LEU A 45 -16.65 -0.27 -7.31
N ALA A 46 -16.71 0.37 -8.48
CA ALA A 46 -16.60 -0.32 -9.76
C ALA A 46 -15.25 -1.05 -9.91
N LEU A 47 -14.12 -0.43 -9.52
CA LEU A 47 -12.80 -1.08 -9.53
C LEU A 47 -12.76 -2.28 -8.57
N LEU A 48 -13.32 -2.13 -7.38
CA LEU A 48 -13.40 -3.23 -6.41
C LEU A 48 -14.25 -4.38 -6.97
N VAL A 49 -15.42 -4.09 -7.54
CA VAL A 49 -16.26 -5.11 -8.17
C VAL A 49 -15.52 -5.83 -9.29
N LEU A 50 -14.80 -5.10 -10.16
CA LEU A 50 -14.00 -5.71 -11.23
C LEU A 50 -12.90 -6.62 -10.68
N ALA A 51 -12.12 -6.14 -9.70
CA ALA A 51 -11.07 -6.95 -9.07
C ALA A 51 -11.64 -8.22 -8.44
N PHE A 52 -12.77 -8.10 -7.72
CA PHE A 52 -13.41 -9.23 -7.04
C PHE A 52 -14.02 -10.23 -8.03
N ILE A 53 -14.69 -9.78 -9.09
CA ILE A 53 -15.22 -10.68 -10.12
C ILE A 53 -14.09 -11.44 -10.81
N ALA A 54 -13.01 -10.74 -11.21
CA ALA A 54 -11.88 -11.36 -11.89
C ALA A 54 -11.09 -12.32 -10.99
N GLY A 55 -10.96 -11.99 -9.70
CA GLY A 55 -10.23 -12.80 -8.72
C GLY A 55 -11.06 -13.88 -8.03
N ALA A 56 -12.40 -13.82 -8.08
CA ALA A 56 -13.28 -14.77 -7.39
C ALA A 56 -12.98 -16.26 -7.67
N PRO A 57 -12.62 -16.67 -8.91
CA PRO A 57 -12.27 -18.07 -9.16
C PRO A 57 -11.12 -18.58 -8.28
N ALA A 58 -10.18 -17.71 -7.89
CA ALA A 58 -9.05 -18.08 -7.04
C ALA A 58 -9.47 -18.55 -5.64
N ILE A 59 -10.63 -18.11 -5.13
CA ILE A 59 -11.12 -18.49 -3.80
C ILE A 59 -11.37 -20.00 -3.69
N ASN A 60 -11.74 -20.64 -4.80
CA ASN A 60 -11.94 -22.08 -4.88
C ASN A 60 -10.66 -22.85 -5.22
N GLY A 61 -9.52 -22.14 -5.30
CA GLY A 61 -8.20 -22.70 -5.53
C GLY A 61 -7.72 -23.56 -4.37
N LYS A 62 -6.72 -24.40 -4.67
CA LYS A 62 -5.99 -25.19 -3.68
C LYS A 62 -4.61 -24.56 -3.47
N PHE A 63 -3.97 -24.90 -2.35
CA PHE A 63 -2.54 -24.66 -2.20
C PHE A 63 -1.77 -25.29 -3.38
N LEU A 64 -0.88 -24.50 -3.96
CA LEU A 64 0.10 -24.97 -4.92
C LEU A 64 1.28 -25.60 -4.18
N PRO A 65 2.07 -26.50 -4.79
CA PRO A 65 3.28 -27.03 -4.17
C PRO A 65 4.25 -25.94 -3.69
N GLN A 66 4.26 -24.79 -4.38
CA GLN A 66 5.08 -23.63 -4.02
C GLN A 66 4.58 -22.87 -2.77
N ASP A 67 3.34 -23.13 -2.33
CA ASP A 67 2.78 -22.55 -1.09
C ASP A 67 3.15 -23.36 0.15
N ASP A 68 3.54 -24.63 -0.03
CA ASP A 68 3.73 -25.59 1.05
C ASP A 68 4.78 -25.12 2.04
N THR A 69 5.96 -24.75 1.55
CA THR A 69 7.06 -24.26 2.38
C THR A 69 6.77 -22.89 3.02
N HIS A 70 5.79 -22.15 2.49
CA HIS A 70 5.37 -20.87 3.07
C HIS A 70 4.33 -21.04 4.17
N VAL A 71 3.39 -21.99 4.00
CA VAL A 71 2.19 -22.13 4.84
C VAL A 71 2.05 -23.51 5.51
N ARG A 72 1.99 -24.59 4.72
CA ARG A 72 1.66 -25.93 5.25
C ARG A 72 2.82 -26.56 6.02
N ASP A 73 4.02 -26.47 5.50
CA ASP A 73 5.21 -27.11 6.09
C ASP A 73 5.94 -26.15 7.04
N ASN A 74 5.50 -24.90 7.12
CA ASN A 74 6.12 -23.87 7.92
C ASN A 74 5.71 -23.97 9.40
N THR A 75 6.59 -24.57 10.21
CA THR A 75 6.36 -24.74 11.65
C THR A 75 6.28 -23.43 12.42
N ALA A 76 6.83 -22.33 11.87
CA ALA A 76 6.74 -21.01 12.50
C ALA A 76 5.31 -20.46 12.51
N LEU A 77 4.39 -20.97 11.67
CA LEU A 77 3.00 -20.51 11.69
C LEU A 77 2.15 -21.19 12.78
N ARG A 78 2.69 -22.22 13.46
CA ARG A 78 1.91 -23.07 14.36
C ARG A 78 1.67 -22.43 15.73
N SER A 79 2.51 -21.49 16.16
CA SER A 79 2.36 -20.77 17.43
C SER A 79 2.79 -19.30 17.31
N TRP A 80 2.36 -18.46 18.25
CA TRP A 80 2.80 -17.06 18.32
C TRP A 80 4.30 -16.91 18.56
N GLU A 81 4.95 -17.93 19.13
CA GLU A 81 6.41 -17.97 19.30
C GLU A 81 7.15 -17.94 17.96
N GLY A 82 6.48 -18.35 16.89
CA GLY A 82 6.99 -18.28 15.53
C GLY A 82 7.30 -16.87 15.03
N LEU A 83 6.77 -15.82 15.66
CA LEU A 83 7.19 -14.44 15.37
C LEU A 83 8.71 -14.26 15.56
N LYS A 84 9.32 -14.94 16.54
CA LYS A 84 10.75 -14.82 16.79
C LYS A 84 11.60 -15.30 15.60
N PRO A 85 11.46 -16.54 15.10
CA PRO A 85 12.20 -16.98 13.91
C PRO A 85 11.80 -16.21 12.63
N ILE A 86 10.53 -15.82 12.46
CA ILE A 86 10.07 -15.01 11.31
C ILE A 86 10.88 -13.71 11.18
N TRP A 87 11.11 -13.02 12.28
CA TRP A 87 11.76 -11.70 12.29
C TRP A 87 13.27 -11.75 12.49
N LEU A 88 13.75 -12.68 13.32
CA LEU A 88 15.15 -12.72 13.77
C LEU A 88 15.97 -13.83 13.12
N SER A 89 15.39 -14.65 12.26
CA SER A 89 16.09 -15.77 11.62
C SER A 89 15.67 -15.98 10.17
N PRO A 90 15.83 -14.98 9.29
CA PRO A 90 15.40 -15.05 7.89
C PRO A 90 16.06 -16.20 7.10
N GLN A 91 17.23 -16.69 7.52
CA GLN A 91 17.92 -17.83 6.91
C GLN A 91 17.19 -19.17 7.13
N ARG A 92 16.25 -19.22 8.09
CA ARG A 92 15.40 -20.39 8.38
C ARG A 92 14.05 -20.33 7.67
N MET A 93 13.82 -19.28 6.88
CA MET A 93 12.58 -19.02 6.16
C MET A 93 12.82 -19.14 4.66
N GLU A 94 11.75 -19.33 3.89
CA GLU A 94 11.74 -19.28 2.43
C GLU A 94 11.79 -17.83 1.93
N GLY A 95 12.88 -17.14 2.30
CA GLY A 95 13.15 -15.76 1.98
C GLY A 95 12.88 -14.77 3.13
N PRO A 96 13.47 -13.56 3.06
CA PRO A 96 13.43 -12.57 4.13
C PRO A 96 12.14 -11.74 4.09
N TYR A 97 10.98 -12.37 4.30
CA TYR A 97 9.66 -11.73 4.19
C TYR A 97 8.89 -11.69 5.53
N PRO A 98 9.42 -11.01 6.57
CA PRO A 98 8.85 -11.10 7.92
C PRO A 98 7.41 -10.60 8.02
N ILE A 99 7.05 -9.57 7.25
CA ILE A 99 5.68 -9.05 7.20
C ILE A 99 4.73 -10.07 6.55
N ALA A 100 5.12 -10.69 5.44
CA ALA A 100 4.31 -11.69 4.77
C ALA A 100 4.11 -12.94 5.65
N PHE A 101 5.17 -13.44 6.30
CA PHE A 101 5.06 -14.56 7.23
C PHE A 101 4.28 -14.20 8.50
N THR A 102 4.35 -12.95 8.97
CA THR A 102 3.47 -12.48 10.06
C THR A 102 2.01 -12.49 9.62
N ALA A 103 1.71 -12.07 8.38
CA ALA A 103 0.36 -12.17 7.84
C ALA A 103 -0.10 -13.64 7.72
N TYR A 104 0.73 -14.53 7.17
CA TYR A 104 0.41 -15.96 7.11
C TYR A 104 0.22 -16.60 8.49
N LEU A 105 0.93 -16.13 9.53
CA LEU A 105 0.71 -16.58 10.91
C LEU A 105 -0.71 -16.22 11.36
N LEU A 106 -1.12 -14.97 11.16
CA LEU A 106 -2.48 -14.51 11.51
C LEU A 106 -3.55 -15.26 10.71
N GLU A 107 -3.32 -15.46 9.42
CA GLU A 107 -4.21 -16.19 8.52
C GLU A 107 -4.32 -17.65 8.91
N TYR A 108 -3.21 -18.30 9.27
CA TYR A 108 -3.22 -19.66 9.79
C TYR A 108 -4.01 -19.77 11.10
N LYS A 109 -3.92 -18.76 11.98
CA LYS A 109 -4.73 -18.71 13.21
C LYS A 109 -6.22 -18.52 12.92
N ALA A 110 -6.58 -17.77 11.87
CA ALA A 110 -7.96 -17.51 11.50
C ALA A 110 -8.60 -18.66 10.69
N PHE A 111 -7.84 -19.25 9.77
CA PHE A 111 -8.37 -20.13 8.72
C PHE A 111 -7.80 -21.55 8.76
N GLY A 112 -6.70 -21.80 9.47
CA GLY A 112 -5.98 -23.07 9.46
C GLY A 112 -5.49 -23.41 8.05
N GLU A 113 -5.56 -24.68 7.65
CA GLU A 113 -5.14 -25.13 6.32
C GLU A 113 -6.26 -25.01 5.26
N LYS A 114 -7.13 -23.99 5.38
CA LYS A 114 -8.19 -23.73 4.41
C LYS A 114 -7.74 -22.65 3.42
N PRO A 115 -7.38 -23.00 2.16
CA PRO A 115 -6.79 -22.05 1.21
C PRO A 115 -7.71 -20.87 0.86
N ALA A 116 -9.03 -21.06 0.93
CA ALA A 116 -10.01 -20.01 0.65
C ALA A 116 -9.79 -18.74 1.48
N GLY A 117 -9.39 -18.86 2.75
CA GLY A 117 -9.12 -17.71 3.61
C GLY A 117 -7.96 -16.85 3.10
N TYR A 118 -6.86 -17.51 2.71
CA TYR A 118 -5.68 -16.87 2.15
C TYR A 118 -5.96 -16.19 0.81
N HIS A 119 -6.72 -16.85 -0.08
CA HIS A 119 -7.12 -16.23 -1.35
C HIS A 119 -8.02 -15.00 -1.15
N VAL A 120 -8.91 -15.02 -0.15
CA VAL A 120 -9.71 -13.84 0.21
C VAL A 120 -8.83 -12.70 0.69
N VAL A 121 -7.82 -12.97 1.52
CA VAL A 121 -6.86 -11.95 1.98
C VAL A 121 -6.08 -11.37 0.79
N ASN A 122 -5.56 -12.21 -0.09
CA ASN A 122 -4.89 -11.76 -1.32
C ASN A 122 -5.81 -10.91 -2.21
N LEU A 123 -7.09 -11.30 -2.35
CA LEU A 123 -8.05 -10.55 -3.15
C LEU A 123 -8.36 -9.18 -2.55
N ILE A 124 -8.49 -9.09 -1.22
CA ILE A 124 -8.65 -7.81 -0.50
C ILE A 124 -7.41 -6.93 -0.72
N LEU A 125 -6.21 -7.49 -0.54
CA LEU A 125 -4.96 -6.75 -0.76
C LEU A 125 -4.85 -6.25 -2.21
N HIS A 126 -5.20 -7.06 -3.20
CA HIS A 126 -5.23 -6.65 -4.61
C HIS A 126 -6.22 -5.52 -4.88
N GLY A 127 -7.41 -5.59 -4.28
CA GLY A 127 -8.39 -4.50 -4.33
C GLY A 127 -7.84 -3.19 -3.76
N LEU A 128 -7.18 -3.23 -2.61
CA LEU A 128 -6.53 -2.06 -2.01
C LEU A 128 -5.40 -1.52 -2.90
N VAL A 129 -4.54 -2.39 -3.41
CA VAL A 129 -3.45 -2.01 -4.35
C VAL A 129 -4.02 -1.35 -5.60
N THR A 130 -5.11 -1.89 -6.16
CA THR A 130 -5.80 -1.31 -7.33
C THR A 130 -6.31 0.10 -7.05
N LEU A 131 -6.93 0.33 -5.88
CA LEU A 131 -7.40 1.66 -5.48
C LEU A 131 -6.26 2.64 -5.24
N LEU A 132 -5.17 2.20 -4.61
CA LEU A 132 -3.98 3.02 -4.41
C LEU A 132 -3.34 3.39 -5.75
N LEU A 133 -3.22 2.42 -6.67
CA LEU A 133 -2.70 2.66 -8.02
C LEU A 133 -3.55 3.70 -8.76
N TRP A 134 -4.87 3.53 -8.76
CA TRP A 134 -5.78 4.51 -9.35
C TRP A 134 -5.58 5.91 -8.76
N THR A 135 -5.43 6.00 -7.44
CA THR A 135 -5.22 7.27 -6.72
C THR A 135 -3.89 7.91 -7.12
N VAL A 136 -2.81 7.13 -7.21
CA VAL A 136 -1.50 7.60 -7.69
C VAL A 136 -1.60 8.13 -9.12
N LEU A 137 -2.20 7.36 -10.04
CA LEU A 137 -2.36 7.75 -11.43
C LEU A 137 -3.20 9.02 -11.60
N ARG A 138 -4.23 9.19 -10.74
CA ARG A 138 -5.05 10.40 -10.68
C ARG A 138 -4.24 11.62 -10.24
N LYS A 139 -3.42 11.49 -9.19
CA LYS A 139 -2.55 12.57 -8.68
C LYS A 139 -1.45 12.96 -9.66
N LEU A 140 -1.03 12.02 -10.50
CA LEU A 140 -0.08 12.26 -11.60
C LEU A 140 -0.76 12.73 -12.89
N GLU A 141 -2.07 13.00 -12.86
CA GLU A 141 -2.86 13.47 -13.99
C GLU A 141 -2.77 12.57 -15.24
N VAL A 142 -2.54 11.26 -15.05
CA VAL A 142 -2.42 10.31 -16.15
C VAL A 142 -3.76 10.21 -16.90
N PRO A 143 -3.79 10.48 -18.23
CA PRO A 143 -5.00 10.32 -19.02
C PRO A 143 -5.51 8.88 -18.93
N GLY A 144 -6.79 8.70 -18.64
CA GLY A 144 -7.38 7.37 -18.50
C GLY A 144 -6.95 6.60 -17.24
N ALA A 145 -6.49 7.27 -16.18
CA ALA A 145 -6.08 6.66 -14.91
C ALA A 145 -7.03 5.57 -14.39
N TRP A 146 -8.34 5.77 -14.50
CA TRP A 146 -9.33 4.77 -14.10
C TRP A 146 -9.29 3.52 -14.98
N LEU A 147 -9.20 3.69 -16.31
CA LEU A 147 -9.10 2.58 -17.25
C LEU A 147 -7.80 1.79 -17.04
N ALA A 148 -6.68 2.48 -16.81
CA ALA A 148 -5.42 1.83 -16.48
C ALA A 148 -5.51 0.98 -15.20
N ALA A 149 -6.15 1.51 -14.14
CA ALA A 149 -6.38 0.76 -12.92
C ALA A 149 -7.37 -0.41 -13.12
N ALA A 150 -8.41 -0.24 -13.94
CA ALA A 150 -9.34 -1.31 -14.28
C ALA A 150 -8.66 -2.44 -15.05
N LEU A 151 -7.80 -2.10 -16.02
CA LEU A 151 -6.98 -3.07 -16.75
C LEU A 151 -6.03 -3.81 -15.81
N PHE A 152 -5.37 -3.09 -14.90
CA PHE A 152 -4.55 -3.70 -13.85
C PHE A 152 -5.35 -4.67 -12.98
N ALA A 153 -6.55 -4.27 -12.54
CA ALA A 153 -7.41 -5.06 -11.66
C ALA A 153 -7.75 -6.45 -12.22
N VAL A 154 -7.96 -6.53 -13.54
CA VAL A 154 -8.38 -7.77 -14.24
C VAL A 154 -7.24 -8.45 -14.99
N HIS A 155 -6.02 -7.89 -14.94
CA HIS A 155 -4.90 -8.38 -15.73
C HIS A 155 -4.51 -9.81 -15.30
N PRO A 156 -4.31 -10.77 -16.24
CA PRO A 156 -4.02 -12.16 -15.90
C PRO A 156 -2.82 -12.35 -14.96
N VAL A 157 -1.77 -11.54 -15.10
CA VAL A 157 -0.61 -11.56 -14.18
C VAL A 157 -1.03 -11.23 -12.74
N GLN A 158 -1.93 -10.26 -12.53
CA GLN A 158 -2.42 -9.92 -11.19
C GLN A 158 -3.33 -11.03 -10.63
N ILE A 159 -4.16 -11.63 -11.49
CA ILE A 159 -5.00 -12.77 -11.07
C ILE A 159 -4.13 -13.98 -10.68
N ALA A 160 -3.03 -14.23 -11.39
CA ALA A 160 -2.06 -15.25 -11.01
C ALA A 160 -1.39 -14.94 -9.65
N THR A 161 -1.10 -13.67 -9.35
CA THR A 161 -0.60 -13.22 -8.03
C THR A 161 -1.61 -13.49 -6.91
N ILE A 162 -2.91 -13.35 -7.16
CA ILE A 162 -3.95 -13.66 -6.16
C ILE A 162 -4.09 -15.17 -5.94
N ALA A 163 -4.08 -15.93 -7.03
CA ALA A 163 -4.25 -17.39 -7.03
C ALA A 163 -3.03 -18.14 -6.49
N TRP A 164 -1.84 -17.55 -6.51
CA TRP A 164 -0.66 -18.12 -5.87
C TRP A 164 -0.49 -17.53 -4.47
N ILE A 165 -0.87 -18.25 -3.42
CA ILE A 165 -0.93 -17.73 -2.05
C ILE A 165 0.41 -17.12 -1.63
N ALA A 166 1.53 -17.79 -1.91
CA ALA A 166 2.88 -17.33 -1.58
C ALA A 166 3.24 -15.96 -2.19
N GLN A 167 2.51 -15.47 -3.21
CA GLN A 167 2.71 -14.15 -3.81
C GLN A 167 2.08 -12.99 -3.02
N GLN A 168 1.46 -13.25 -1.86
CA GLN A 168 1.01 -12.19 -0.95
C GLN A 168 2.11 -11.19 -0.60
N LYS A 169 3.37 -11.63 -0.55
CA LYS A 169 4.55 -10.76 -0.37
C LYS A 169 4.59 -9.62 -1.40
N VAL A 170 4.23 -9.88 -2.65
CA VAL A 170 4.22 -8.87 -3.73
C VAL A 170 3.06 -7.89 -3.54
N LEU A 171 1.89 -8.38 -3.15
CA LEU A 171 0.72 -7.53 -2.85
C LEU A 171 1.00 -6.59 -1.68
N LEU A 172 1.62 -7.10 -0.61
CA LEU A 172 2.04 -6.30 0.54
C LEU A 172 3.09 -5.26 0.15
N CYS A 173 4.11 -5.65 -0.63
CA CYS A 173 5.10 -4.70 -1.15
C CYS A 173 4.45 -3.58 -1.96
N ALA A 174 3.52 -3.91 -2.87
CA ALA A 174 2.80 -2.92 -3.67
C ALA A 174 1.94 -1.99 -2.79
N LEU A 175 1.24 -2.54 -1.80
CA LEU A 175 0.42 -1.79 -0.85
C LEU A 175 1.26 -0.74 -0.12
N PHE A 176 2.38 -1.15 0.50
CA PHE A 176 3.25 -0.25 1.25
C PHE A 176 3.97 0.76 0.35
N TYR A 177 4.43 0.33 -0.83
CA TYR A 177 5.07 1.22 -1.79
C TYR A 177 4.14 2.33 -2.27
N LEU A 178 2.94 1.98 -2.73
CA LEU A 178 1.98 2.97 -3.21
C LEU A 178 1.47 3.87 -2.09
N SER A 179 1.28 3.32 -0.88
CA SER A 179 0.92 4.13 0.30
C SER A 179 2.03 5.14 0.64
N SER A 180 3.28 4.70 0.65
CA SER A 180 4.44 5.58 0.87
C SER A 180 4.53 6.66 -0.19
N LEU A 181 4.25 6.33 -1.46
CA LEU A 181 4.27 7.28 -2.56
C LEU A 181 3.17 8.35 -2.41
N LEU A 182 1.96 7.96 -2.01
CA LEU A 182 0.88 8.90 -1.73
C LEU A 182 1.18 9.83 -0.55
N LEU A 183 1.82 9.31 0.50
CA LEU A 183 2.29 10.14 1.62
C LEU A 183 3.39 11.12 1.18
N TYR A 184 4.29 10.68 0.31
CA TYR A 184 5.31 11.54 -0.27
C TYR A 184 4.71 12.65 -1.15
N PHE A 185 3.71 12.32 -1.99
CA PHE A 185 2.96 13.31 -2.77
C PHE A 185 2.30 14.35 -1.86
N ARG A 186 1.68 13.91 -0.76
CA ARG A 186 1.11 14.83 0.23
C ARG A 186 2.17 15.73 0.86
N TYR A 187 3.34 15.20 1.19
CA TYR A 187 4.46 15.99 1.72
C TYR A 187 4.94 17.05 0.73
N CYS A 188 4.99 16.72 -0.57
CA CYS A 188 5.35 17.66 -1.63
C CYS A 188 4.22 18.61 -2.06
N GLY A 189 3.02 18.52 -1.48
CA GLY A 189 1.87 19.34 -1.86
C GLY A 189 1.20 18.92 -3.18
N ILE A 190 1.44 17.70 -3.66
CA ILE A 190 0.81 17.15 -4.86
C ILE A 190 -0.58 16.61 -4.48
N ASN A 191 -1.62 17.40 -4.77
CA ASN A 191 -3.02 17.10 -4.46
C ASN A 191 -3.77 16.42 -5.61
#